data_AF-A0A8B8K3G4-F1
#
_entry.id   AF-A0A8B8K3G4-F1
#
_cell.length_a   1.000
_cell.length_b   1.000
_cell.length_c   1.000
_cell.angle_alpha   90.00
_cell.angle_beta   90.00
_cell.angle_gamma   90.00
#
_symmetry.space_group_name_H-M   'P 1'
#
loop_
_entity.id
_entity.type
_entity.pdbx_description
1 polymer ?
#
loop_
_entity_poly.entity_id
_entity_poly.type
_entity_poly.pdbx_seq_one_letter_code
_entity_poly.pdbx_strand_id
1 'polypeptide(L)'
;MDDNIGGSSSNDNGYDGIKEQDRMLPIANVGRLMKQILPQNAKISKEAKETMQECVSEFISFVTSEASEKCRKERRKTVNGDDICWALTTLGFDDYAEPMRRYLHRYRELEVDHHKVNQERGNNSPQEKDELYKLRNRVGFD
;
A
#
# COMPACT_ATOMS: atom_id res chain seq x y z
N MET A 1 -48.60 -32.82 -7.71
CA MET A 1 -47.84 -32.82 -6.44
C MET A 1 -46.61 -31.99 -6.70
N ASP A 2 -46.82 -30.70 -6.57
CA ASP A 2 -45.94 -29.69 -5.96
C ASP A 2 -44.45 -29.64 -6.34
N ASP A 3 -44.12 -28.51 -6.95
CA ASP A 3 -42.79 -27.88 -7.00
C ASP A 3 -42.15 -27.77 -5.60
N ASN A 4 -40.84 -27.46 -5.62
CA ASN A 4 -40.08 -26.77 -4.56
C ASN A 4 -39.17 -27.64 -3.68
N ILE A 5 -37.85 -27.38 -3.77
CA ILE A 5 -36.83 -27.28 -2.72
C ILE A 5 -35.45 -27.42 -3.41
N GLY A 6 -34.52 -26.48 -3.36
CA GLY A 6 -34.48 -25.23 -2.60
C GLY A 6 -33.53 -24.24 -3.27
N GLY A 7 -33.99 -22.99 -3.32
CA GLY A 7 -33.17 -21.84 -3.62
C GLY A 7 -32.26 -21.49 -2.45
N SER A 8 -31.06 -21.04 -2.83
CA SER A 8 -30.29 -19.95 -2.26
C SER A 8 -30.31 -19.72 -0.75
N SER A 9 -29.13 -19.79 -0.15
CA SER A 9 -28.60 -18.69 0.64
C SER A 9 -27.07 -18.80 0.67
N SER A 10 -26.43 -18.15 -0.30
CA SER A 10 -25.04 -17.73 -0.16
C SER A 10 -24.98 -16.77 1.01
N ASN A 11 -24.57 -17.26 2.17
CA ASN A 11 -24.13 -16.42 3.28
C ASN A 11 -22.77 -15.82 2.91
N ASP A 12 -22.79 -14.75 2.10
CA ASP A 12 -21.66 -13.85 1.89
C ASP A 12 -22.01 -12.46 2.43
N ASN A 13 -22.44 -12.40 3.69
CA ASN A 13 -22.63 -11.15 4.44
C ASN A 13 -21.54 -11.01 5.51
N GLY A 14 -20.27 -11.09 5.10
CA GLY A 14 -19.10 -10.84 5.96
C GLY A 14 -18.66 -9.37 6.01
N TYR A 15 -19.27 -8.49 5.21
CA TYR A 15 -18.85 -7.08 5.08
C TYR A 15 -19.72 -6.06 5.84
N ASP A 16 -20.70 -6.51 6.63
CA ASP A 16 -21.75 -5.65 7.22
C ASP A 16 -21.40 -5.07 8.61
N GLY A 17 -20.11 -5.06 8.99
CA GLY A 17 -19.67 -4.63 10.33
C GLY A 17 -18.62 -3.52 10.36
N ILE A 18 -18.04 -3.16 9.23
CA ILE A 18 -17.00 -2.12 9.16
C ILE A 18 -17.70 -0.83 8.74
N LYS A 19 -17.72 0.17 9.63
CA LYS A 19 -18.30 1.47 9.31
C LYS A 19 -17.61 2.01 8.07
N GLU A 20 -18.35 2.60 7.14
CA GLU A 20 -17.80 3.16 5.91
C GLU A 20 -16.64 4.15 6.18
N GLN A 21 -16.73 4.89 7.30
CA GLN A 21 -15.65 5.75 7.78
C GLN A 21 -14.34 5.03 8.11
N ASP A 22 -14.38 3.77 8.56
CA ASP A 22 -13.17 2.98 8.86
C ASP A 22 -12.42 2.57 7.59
N ARG A 23 -13.07 2.65 6.42
CA ARG A 23 -12.47 2.37 5.10
C ARG A 23 -11.88 3.63 4.44
N MET A 24 -12.14 4.80 5.00
CA MET A 24 -11.65 6.07 4.47
C MET A 24 -10.29 6.43 5.05
N LEU A 25 -9.40 6.98 4.21
CA LEU A 25 -8.15 7.57 4.68
C LEU A 25 -8.44 8.83 5.52
N PRO A 26 -7.61 9.18 6.53
CA PRO A 26 -7.81 10.40 7.29
C PRO A 26 -7.89 11.65 6.38
N ILE A 27 -8.98 12.42 6.48
CA ILE A 27 -9.25 13.60 5.63
C ILE A 27 -8.10 14.63 5.67
N ALA A 28 -7.41 14.74 6.80
CA ALA A 28 -6.26 15.62 6.97
C ALA A 28 -5.06 15.20 6.09
N ASN A 29 -4.84 13.89 5.92
CA ASN A 29 -3.77 13.38 5.07
C ASN A 29 -4.09 13.58 3.59
N VAL A 30 -5.34 13.33 3.19
CA VAL A 30 -5.83 13.63 1.82
C VAL A 30 -5.65 15.12 1.52
N GLY A 31 -6.13 16.00 2.40
CA GLY A 31 -6.01 17.45 2.23
C GLY A 31 -4.56 17.94 2.16
N ARG A 32 -3.63 17.33 2.93
CA ARG A 32 -2.20 17.66 2.87
C ARG A 32 -1.59 17.30 1.53
N LEU A 33 -1.88 16.11 1.00
CA LEU A 33 -1.38 15.66 -0.30
C LEU A 33 -1.93 16.50 -1.45
N MET A 34 -3.25 16.76 -1.46
CA MET A 34 -3.87 17.64 -2.47
C MET A 34 -3.18 19.02 -2.50
N LYS A 35 -2.77 19.54 -1.34
CA LYS A 35 -2.14 20.85 -1.23
C LYS A 35 -0.71 20.91 -1.78
N GLN A 36 0.01 19.78 -1.83
CA GLN A 36 1.41 19.74 -2.30
C GLN A 36 1.57 20.11 -3.77
N ILE A 37 0.54 19.86 -4.59
CA ILE A 37 0.55 20.15 -6.03
C ILE A 37 -0.07 21.52 -6.36
N LEU A 38 -0.52 22.27 -5.35
CA LEU A 38 -1.20 23.55 -5.50
C LEU A 38 -0.33 24.72 -5.02
N PRO A 39 -0.57 25.94 -5.52
CA PRO A 39 0.06 27.14 -4.98
C PRO A 39 -0.13 27.30 -3.46
N GLN A 40 0.84 27.92 -2.79
CA GLN A 40 0.86 28.05 -1.33
C GLN A 40 -0.40 28.71 -0.76
N ASN A 41 -0.97 29.69 -1.45
CA ASN A 41 -2.17 30.43 -1.05
C ASN A 41 -3.50 29.80 -1.52
N ALA A 42 -3.48 28.72 -2.30
CA ALA A 42 -4.71 28.07 -2.78
C ALA A 42 -5.56 27.55 -1.61
N LYS A 43 -6.90 27.62 -1.73
CA LYS A 43 -7.81 27.02 -0.75
C LYS A 43 -8.46 25.80 -1.37
N ILE A 44 -8.67 24.76 -0.57
CA ILE A 44 -9.39 23.55 -0.96
C ILE A 44 -10.65 23.51 -0.10
N SER A 45 -11.82 23.43 -0.73
CA SER A 45 -13.09 23.34 -0.03
C SER A 45 -13.19 22.04 0.77
N LYS A 46 -14.18 21.96 1.66
CA LYS A 46 -14.43 20.74 2.44
C LYS A 46 -14.88 19.62 1.51
N GLU A 47 -15.83 19.94 0.63
CA GLU A 47 -16.47 19.03 -0.32
C GLU A 47 -15.43 18.42 -1.25
N ALA A 48 -14.47 19.22 -1.75
CA ALA A 48 -13.41 18.71 -2.62
C ALA A 48 -12.49 17.70 -1.90
N LYS A 49 -12.26 17.87 -0.59
CA LYS A 49 -11.47 16.90 0.19
C LYS A 49 -12.26 15.60 0.42
N GLU A 50 -13.56 15.71 0.69
CA GLU A 50 -14.44 14.55 0.88
C GLU A 50 -14.57 13.75 -0.41
N THR A 51 -14.80 14.41 -1.55
CA THR A 51 -14.81 13.74 -2.87
C THR A 51 -13.48 13.04 -3.15
N MET A 52 -12.34 13.70 -2.90
CA MET A 52 -11.04 13.06 -3.11
C MET A 52 -10.78 11.91 -2.14
N GLN A 53 -11.31 11.97 -0.91
CA GLN A 53 -11.24 10.90 0.08
C GLN A 53 -12.00 9.66 -0.38
N GLU A 54 -13.19 9.85 -0.96
CA GLU A 54 -13.97 8.78 -1.58
C GLU A 54 -13.22 8.20 -2.80
N CYS A 55 -12.75 9.07 -3.70
CA CYS A 55 -12.04 8.64 -4.91
C CYS A 55 -10.77 7.84 -4.61
N VAL A 56 -9.99 8.22 -3.58
CA VAL A 56 -8.77 7.48 -3.24
C VAL A 56 -9.06 6.13 -2.59
N SER A 57 -10.11 6.04 -1.78
CA SER A 57 -10.57 4.75 -1.22
C SER A 57 -11.09 3.82 -2.31
N GLU A 58 -11.83 4.36 -3.28
CA GLU A 58 -12.27 3.59 -4.45
C GLU A 58 -11.08 3.17 -5.32
N PHE A 59 -10.11 4.06 -5.55
CA PHE A 59 -8.89 3.73 -6.30
C PHE A 59 -8.11 2.57 -5.68
N ILE A 60 -7.96 2.54 -4.35
CA ILE A 60 -7.33 1.42 -3.65
C ILE A 60 -8.13 0.14 -3.91
N SER A 61 -9.45 0.19 -3.78
CA SER A 61 -10.33 -0.97 -3.99
C SER A 61 -10.29 -1.48 -5.43
N PHE A 62 -10.25 -0.56 -6.40
CA PHE A 62 -10.16 -0.85 -7.83
C PHE A 62 -8.85 -1.56 -8.20
N VAL A 63 -7.70 -0.97 -7.84
CA VAL A 63 -6.39 -1.56 -8.14
C VAL A 63 -6.19 -2.88 -7.41
N THR A 64 -6.59 -2.97 -6.14
CA THR A 64 -6.44 -4.21 -5.36
C THR A 64 -7.34 -5.33 -5.84
N SER A 65 -8.53 -5.01 -6.37
CA SER A 65 -9.42 -6.00 -6.99
C SER A 65 -8.81 -6.62 -8.24
N GLU A 66 -8.23 -5.80 -9.13
CA GLU A 66 -7.56 -6.28 -10.34
C GLU A 66 -6.33 -7.15 -10.02
N ALA A 67 -5.51 -6.70 -9.06
CA ALA A 67 -4.35 -7.47 -8.58
C ALA A 67 -4.77 -8.81 -7.93
N SER A 68 -5.85 -8.79 -7.14
CA SER A 68 -6.42 -9.98 -6.51
C SER A 68 -6.93 -10.98 -7.54
N GLU A 69 -7.56 -10.50 -8.61
CA GLU A 69 -8.02 -11.35 -9.71
C GLU A 69 -6.85 -12.07 -10.39
N LYS A 70 -5.76 -11.35 -10.72
CA LYS A 70 -4.54 -11.98 -11.24
C LYS A 70 -3.97 -13.02 -10.28
N CYS A 71 -3.78 -12.65 -9.02
CA CYS A 71 -3.25 -13.54 -8.00
C CYS A 71 -4.06 -14.85 -7.92
N ARG A 72 -5.38 -14.74 -7.95
CA ARG A 72 -6.30 -15.89 -7.93
C ARG A 72 -6.21 -16.72 -9.21
N LYS A 73 -6.12 -16.09 -10.40
CA LYS A 73 -5.90 -16.78 -11.68
C LYS A 73 -4.62 -17.61 -11.68
N GLU A 74 -3.57 -17.11 -11.01
CA GLU A 74 -2.30 -17.82 -10.81
C GLU A 74 -2.31 -18.83 -9.64
N ARG A 75 -3.49 -19.13 -9.06
CA ARG A 75 -3.67 -20.06 -7.93
C ARG A 75 -2.89 -19.67 -6.67
N ARG A 76 -2.55 -18.39 -6.51
CA ARG A 76 -1.93 -17.85 -5.29
C ARG A 76 -3.01 -17.30 -4.36
N LYS A 77 -2.78 -17.44 -3.04
CA LYS A 77 -3.67 -16.92 -1.99
C LYS A 77 -3.24 -15.56 -1.44
N THR A 78 -2.04 -15.10 -1.78
CA THR A 78 -1.43 -13.88 -1.25
C THR A 78 -1.04 -12.99 -2.41
N VAL A 79 -1.65 -11.80 -2.45
CA VAL A 79 -1.29 -10.72 -3.36
C VAL A 79 0.08 -10.19 -2.97
N ASN A 80 0.97 -9.98 -3.94
CA ASN A 80 2.30 -9.43 -3.71
C ASN A 80 2.51 -8.10 -4.47
N GLY A 81 3.68 -7.48 -4.32
CA GLY A 81 3.98 -6.21 -4.99
C GLY A 81 4.03 -6.29 -6.52
N ASP A 82 4.37 -7.44 -7.10
CA ASP A 82 4.40 -7.60 -8.56
C ASP A 82 2.98 -7.63 -9.14
N ASP A 83 2.01 -8.16 -8.40
CA ASP A 83 0.58 -8.10 -8.77
C ASP A 83 0.07 -6.67 -8.87
N ILE A 84 0.46 -5.83 -7.91
CA ILE A 84 0.10 -4.40 -7.91
C ILE A 84 0.71 -3.69 -9.11
N CYS A 85 2.00 -3.93 -9.40
CA CYS A 85 2.67 -3.33 -10.55
C CYS A 85 2.01 -3.75 -11.87
N TRP A 86 1.61 -5.03 -11.97
CA TRP A 86 0.88 -5.52 -13.13
C TRP A 86 -0.51 -4.88 -13.24
N ALA A 87 -1.28 -4.82 -12.16
CA ALA A 87 -2.61 -4.22 -12.16
C ALA A 87 -2.57 -2.76 -12.61
N LEU A 88 -1.59 -1.97 -12.12
CA LEU A 88 -1.40 -0.59 -12.57
C LEU A 88 -1.17 -0.50 -14.08
N THR A 89 -0.36 -1.41 -14.65
CA THR A 89 -0.12 -1.45 -16.11
C THR A 89 -1.41 -1.83 -16.86
N THR A 90 -2.11 -2.88 -16.43
CA THR A 90 -3.35 -3.37 -17.06
C THR A 90 -4.46 -2.33 -17.06
N LEU A 91 -4.54 -1.53 -15.99
CA LEU A 91 -5.55 -0.48 -15.82
C LEU A 91 -5.20 0.83 -16.55
N GLY A 92 -4.05 0.90 -17.24
CA GLY A 92 -3.60 2.08 -17.99
C GLY A 92 -2.93 3.16 -17.14
N PHE A 93 -2.44 2.80 -15.95
CA PHE A 93 -1.67 3.68 -15.05
C PHE A 93 -0.16 3.51 -15.25
N ASP A 94 0.32 3.41 -16.50
CA ASP A 94 1.72 3.13 -16.85
C ASP A 94 2.71 4.11 -16.22
N ASP A 95 2.35 5.40 -16.18
CA ASP A 95 3.15 6.46 -15.57
C ASP A 95 3.39 6.24 -14.05
N TYR A 96 2.55 5.44 -13.41
CA TYR A 96 2.68 5.04 -12.01
C TYR A 96 3.31 3.65 -11.84
N ALA A 97 3.09 2.75 -12.80
CA ALA A 97 3.60 1.37 -12.75
C ALA A 97 5.14 1.32 -12.75
N GLU A 98 5.79 2.12 -13.59
CA GLU A 98 7.26 2.17 -13.66
C GLU A 98 7.92 2.67 -12.36
N PRO A 99 7.53 3.84 -11.81
CA PRO A 99 8.00 4.26 -10.48
C PRO A 99 7.74 3.23 -9.39
N MET A 100 6.57 2.59 -9.39
CA MET A 100 6.22 1.58 -8.39
C MET A 100 7.15 0.36 -8.45
N ARG A 101 7.48 -0.11 -9.66
CA ARG A 101 8.41 -1.23 -9.84
C ARG A 101 9.82 -0.90 -9.34
N ARG A 102 10.31 0.31 -9.61
CA ARG A 102 11.60 0.80 -9.07
C ARG A 102 11.59 0.85 -7.55
N TYR A 103 10.49 1.36 -6.97
CA TYR A 103 10.33 1.39 -5.52
C TYR A 103 10.34 -0.03 -4.92
N LEU A 104 9.58 -0.96 -5.50
CA LEU A 104 9.52 -2.35 -5.05
C LEU A 104 10.88 -3.04 -5.10
N HIS A 105 11.66 -2.81 -6.16
CA HIS A 105 13.03 -3.33 -6.26
C HIS A 105 13.90 -2.83 -5.10
N ARG A 106 13.91 -1.51 -4.87
CA ARG A 106 14.70 -0.91 -3.79
C ARG A 106 14.25 -1.36 -2.41
N TYR A 107 12.95 -1.51 -2.20
CA TYR A 107 12.40 -2.03 -0.95
C TYR A 107 12.91 -3.44 -0.66
N ARG A 108 12.92 -4.33 -1.66
CA ARG A 108 13.45 -5.69 -1.54
C ARG A 108 14.95 -5.72 -1.21
N GLU A 109 15.75 -4.84 -1.81
CA GLU A 109 17.19 -4.71 -1.49
C GLU A 109 17.41 -4.32 -0.02
N LEU A 110 16.67 -3.31 0.46
CA LEU A 110 16.77 -2.84 1.84
C LEU A 110 16.32 -3.91 2.86
N GLU A 111 15.23 -4.62 2.58
CA GLU A 111 14.79 -5.75 3.41
C GLU A 111 15.88 -6.81 3.51
N VAL A 112 16.55 -7.17 2.41
CA VAL A 112 17.65 -8.14 2.42
C VAL A 112 18.81 -7.66 3.30
N ASP A 113 19.18 -6.38 3.23
CA ASP A 113 20.26 -5.83 4.05
C ASP A 113 19.89 -5.75 5.54
N HIS A 114 18.63 -5.42 5.88
CA HIS A 114 18.15 -5.47 7.27
C HIS A 114 18.20 -6.88 7.86
N HIS A 115 17.91 -7.91 7.06
CA HIS A 115 18.01 -9.30 7.49
C HIS A 115 19.48 -9.73 7.70
N LYS A 116 20.40 -9.28 6.85
CA LYS A 116 21.85 -9.53 7.03
C LYS A 116 22.39 -8.86 8.30
N VAL A 117 22.06 -7.59 8.54
CA VAL A 117 22.47 -6.85 9.75
C VAL A 117 21.94 -7.49 11.03
N ASN A 118 20.71 -8.01 11.02
CA ASN A 118 20.15 -8.72 12.17
C ASN A 118 20.78 -10.11 12.38
N GLN A 119 21.28 -10.75 11.33
CA GLN A 119 21.99 -12.03 11.40
C GLN A 119 23.44 -11.86 11.88
N GLU A 120 24.10 -10.75 11.49
CA GLU A 120 25.42 -10.36 11.98
C GLU A 120 25.40 -9.93 13.46
N ARG A 121 24.32 -9.32 13.96
CA ARG A 121 24.14 -9.00 15.39
C ARG A 121 24.06 -10.22 16.33
N GLY A 122 23.95 -11.43 15.80
CA GLY A 122 23.97 -12.68 16.57
C GLY A 122 25.36 -13.04 17.12
N ASN A 123 26.42 -12.41 16.61
CA ASN A 123 27.77 -12.44 17.14
C ASN A 123 28.27 -11.00 17.06
N ASN A 124 28.56 -10.28 18.16
CA ASN A 124 29.78 -9.45 18.19
C ASN A 124 30.04 -8.75 19.52
N SER A 125 31.34 -8.72 19.80
CA SER A 125 32.05 -8.20 20.96
C SER A 125 32.08 -6.67 21.02
N PRO A 126 32.58 -6.07 22.13
CA PRO A 126 32.44 -4.63 22.40
C PRO A 126 33.11 -3.65 21.41
N GLN A 127 33.95 -4.12 20.49
CA GLN A 127 34.75 -3.25 19.62
C GLN A 127 33.97 -2.59 18.47
N GLU A 128 32.90 -3.19 17.96
CA GLU A 128 32.16 -2.66 16.80
C GLU A 128 31.23 -1.47 17.11
N LYS A 129 30.84 -1.31 18.38
CA LYS A 129 30.00 -0.18 18.81
C LYS A 129 30.71 1.16 18.63
N ASP A 130 32.04 1.17 18.70
CA ASP A 130 32.86 2.38 18.53
C ASP A 130 32.98 2.80 17.06
N GLU A 131 32.98 1.83 16.13
CA GLU A 131 33.01 2.12 14.69
C GLU A 131 31.64 2.57 14.16
N LEU A 132 30.55 1.99 14.64
CA LEU A 132 29.18 2.43 14.34
C LEU A 132 28.92 3.88 14.78
N TYR A 133 29.48 4.29 15.92
CA TYR A 133 29.41 5.67 16.39
C TYR A 133 30.20 6.63 15.49
N LYS A 134 31.37 6.20 15.00
CA LYS A 134 32.20 6.97 14.05
C LYS A 134 31.54 7.09 12.69
N LEU A 135 30.86 6.05 12.22
CA LEU A 135 30.17 6.05 10.93
C LEU A 135 28.95 6.98 10.97
N ARG A 136 28.15 6.92 12.04
CA ARG A 136 26.99 7.80 12.24
C ARG A 136 27.37 9.29 12.25
N ASN A 137 28.51 9.63 12.85
CA ASN A 137 29.00 11.01 12.89
C ASN A 137 29.67 11.45 11.56
N ARG A 138 29.97 10.52 10.64
CA ARG A 138 30.62 10.82 9.36
C ARG A 138 29.63 11.09 8.22
N VAL A 139 28.39 10.60 8.32
CA VAL A 139 27.35 10.81 7.28
C VAL A 139 26.47 12.05 7.47
N GLY A 140 26.71 12.87 8.51
CA GLY A 140 26.14 14.22 8.61
C GLY A 140 24.63 14.29 8.43
N PHE A 141 23.86 13.63 9.30
CA PHE A 141 22.45 13.96 9.50
C PHE A 141 22.37 15.06 10.56
N ASP A 142 22.45 16.32 10.12
CA ASP A 142 21.73 17.44 10.72
C ASP A 142 20.42 17.65 9.96
#